data_AF-A0AAV9JZV7-F1
#
_entry.id   AF-A0AAV9JZV7-F1
#
_cell.length_a   1.000
_cell.length_b   1.000
_cell.length_c   1.000
_cell.angle_alpha   90.00
_cell.angle_beta   90.00
_cell.angle_gamma   90.00
#
_symmetry.space_group_name_H-M   'P 1'
#
loop_
_entity.id
_entity.type
_entity.pdbx_description
1 polymer ?
#
loop_
_entity_poly.entity_id
_entity_poly.type
_entity_poly.pdbx_seq_one_letter_code
_entity_poly.pdbx_strand_id
1 'polypeptide(L)'
;MLIWELLWRVIFSMFRFREWFVHPYFDPTTSELRKQAACSYFNCVYQTSKEDAEEYLLVPSKGPPGSILSMISVNEISFSRFKERLIRSISDTSYEVRIATLKWFLLFLKTPEYSEIKRSCLTSIDLQTTVMKLLTLDNNHKCLNYILKIIYSWSLQEYQNNGEEYYPKFFGDMDSESVLQFWDKVVSLYKVTRQSKTREMLLCCMGVCIKQFAGSLSSSVVRLQDVKVGEVSHHDPSDMSKLSVFYECISYYVDLIERHSDASEPVNSVEAAAGSMIASGLLDQAELLQEMVVNIYTHKVLDLWFSCIRLLEDEDESLRKKLALDVQNCFTSKSSERSFLTGVVPSQVEQVIEKSFNHLSSIFSHCLDYLDFLCHRVLDSANHACVISEGDLIKRVFDKEIDNHHEEKLLICQIYLFSLGEASNLKNWRRLFAQKFVLFAKDYVAAQGGFDWIGGVGNHKDAFLPLYANLLAFYALSNCVFNGKPEDRKSMLPEVEEIGEAIQPFLTNPLISNLLLLVVKLYNKMISEGSCDLIEKTTDESAWDAFDPYFLLR
;
A
#
# COMPACT_ATOMS: atom_id res chain seq x y z
N MET A 1 -1.99 27.16 -42.42
CA MET A 1 -2.78 28.01 -41.50
C MET A 1 -4.25 28.15 -41.93
N LEU A 2 -4.55 28.50 -43.19
CA LEU A 2 -5.94 28.66 -43.70
C LEU A 2 -6.80 27.38 -43.75
N ILE A 3 -6.22 26.22 -44.07
CA ILE A 3 -6.95 24.93 -44.11
C ILE A 3 -7.36 24.48 -42.71
N TRP A 4 -6.52 24.74 -41.69
CA TRP A 4 -6.84 24.43 -40.30
C TRP A 4 -7.96 25.32 -39.75
N GLU A 5 -7.96 26.61 -40.05
CA GLU A 5 -9.07 27.53 -39.74
C GLU A 5 -10.40 27.11 -40.41
N LEU A 6 -10.35 26.63 -41.66
CA LEU A 6 -11.51 26.13 -42.39
C LEU A 6 -12.04 24.82 -41.81
N LEU A 7 -11.16 23.85 -41.55
CA LEU A 7 -11.50 22.60 -40.86
C LEU A 7 -12.10 22.89 -39.49
N TRP A 8 -11.49 23.81 -38.74
CA TRP A 8 -11.97 24.26 -37.44
C TRP A 8 -13.39 24.84 -37.50
N ARG A 9 -13.68 25.68 -38.50
CA ARG A 9 -15.02 26.26 -38.72
C ARG A 9 -16.06 25.24 -39.16
N VAL A 10 -15.67 24.26 -39.99
CA VAL A 10 -16.55 23.18 -40.46
C VAL A 10 -16.86 22.19 -39.34
N ILE A 11 -15.86 21.80 -38.54
CA ILE A 11 -16.05 20.99 -37.34
C ILE A 11 -16.93 21.74 -36.33
N PHE A 12 -16.72 23.04 -36.17
CA PHE A 12 -17.52 23.89 -35.29
C PHE A 12 -19.00 23.95 -35.71
N SER A 13 -19.29 24.01 -37.02
CA SER A 13 -20.67 24.05 -37.53
C SER A 13 -21.38 22.70 -37.43
N MET A 14 -20.69 21.58 -37.69
CA MET A 14 -21.24 20.22 -37.54
C MET A 14 -21.58 19.86 -36.10
N PHE A 15 -20.86 20.43 -35.14
CA PHE A 15 -21.16 20.22 -33.73
C PHE A 15 -22.33 21.11 -33.23
N ARG A 16 -22.76 22.11 -34.02
CA ARG A 16 -23.77 23.11 -33.63
C ARG A 16 -25.19 22.75 -34.11
N PHE A 17 -25.45 21.49 -34.45
CA PHE A 17 -26.80 21.05 -34.79
C PHE A 17 -27.75 21.38 -33.63
N ARG A 18 -28.60 22.40 -33.86
CA ARG A 18 -29.67 22.81 -32.94
C ARG A 18 -30.57 21.59 -32.70
N GLU A 19 -30.91 21.38 -31.44
CA GLU A 19 -31.99 20.48 -31.03
C GLU A 19 -33.28 20.92 -31.72
N TRP A 20 -33.69 20.18 -32.76
CA TRP A 20 -35.04 20.31 -33.30
C TRP A 20 -35.97 19.55 -32.35
N PHE A 21 -36.92 20.27 -31.75
CA PHE A 21 -37.98 19.74 -30.91
C PHE A 21 -38.91 18.83 -31.72
N VAL A 22 -38.54 17.56 -31.90
CA VAL A 22 -39.44 16.45 -32.25
C VAL A 22 -38.85 15.20 -31.59
N HIS A 23 -39.68 14.33 -31.03
CA HIS A 23 -39.32 13.08 -30.31
C HIS A 23 -37.97 12.47 -30.75
N PRO A 24 -37.06 12.14 -29.81
CA PRO A 24 -35.68 11.80 -30.14
C PRO A 24 -35.63 10.36 -30.65
N TYR A 25 -35.86 10.18 -31.94
CA TYR A 25 -35.42 8.95 -32.59
C TYR A 25 -33.89 8.95 -32.54
N PHE A 26 -33.30 7.95 -31.91
CA PHE A 26 -31.85 7.79 -31.89
C PHE A 26 -31.39 7.58 -33.34
N ASP A 27 -30.69 8.56 -33.90
CA ASP A 27 -30.04 8.46 -35.20
C ASP A 27 -28.55 8.10 -34.99
N PRO A 28 -28.15 6.85 -35.28
CA PRO A 28 -26.77 6.41 -35.12
C PRO A 28 -25.79 7.22 -35.98
N THR A 29 -26.23 7.69 -37.15
CA THR A 29 -25.38 8.46 -38.07
C THR A 29 -25.11 9.85 -37.51
N THR A 30 -26.14 10.56 -37.04
CA THR A 30 -25.97 11.85 -36.37
C THR A 30 -25.11 11.71 -35.11
N SER A 31 -25.31 10.64 -34.32
CA SER A 31 -24.51 10.39 -33.12
C SER A 31 -23.03 10.16 -33.44
N GLU A 32 -22.72 9.34 -34.46
CA GLU A 32 -21.34 9.06 -34.88
C GLU A 32 -20.68 10.30 -35.50
N LEU A 33 -21.38 11.09 -36.31
CA LEU A 33 -20.85 12.35 -36.85
C LEU A 33 -20.50 13.35 -35.75
N ARG A 34 -21.35 13.48 -34.72
CA ARG A 34 -21.08 14.36 -33.58
C ARG A 34 -19.90 13.89 -32.75
N LYS A 35 -19.76 12.56 -32.54
CA LYS A 35 -18.60 11.96 -31.90
C LYS A 35 -17.31 12.22 -32.68
N GLN A 36 -17.30 12.00 -33.99
CA GLN A 36 -16.14 12.28 -34.84
C GLN A 36 -15.79 13.77 -34.81
N ALA A 37 -16.77 14.67 -34.88
CA ALA A 37 -16.55 16.10 -34.76
C ALA A 37 -15.94 16.48 -33.40
N ALA A 38 -16.36 15.85 -32.29
CA ALA A 38 -15.75 16.01 -30.97
C ALA A 38 -14.27 15.61 -31.01
N CYS A 39 -13.98 14.39 -31.44
CA CYS A 39 -12.63 13.84 -31.53
C CYS A 39 -11.73 14.70 -32.41
N SER A 40 -12.20 15.12 -33.57
CA SER A 40 -11.44 15.96 -34.49
C SER A 40 -11.17 17.33 -33.86
N TYR A 41 -12.15 17.98 -33.25
CA TYR A 41 -11.97 19.29 -32.60
C TYR A 41 -10.84 19.24 -31.58
N PHE A 42 -10.90 18.31 -30.62
CA PHE A 42 -9.93 18.26 -29.53
C PHE A 42 -8.54 17.83 -29.99
N ASN A 43 -8.45 16.87 -30.91
CA ASN A 43 -7.15 16.47 -31.50
C ASN A 43 -6.52 17.56 -32.38
N CYS A 44 -7.29 18.50 -32.93
CA CYS A 44 -6.74 19.66 -33.62
C CYS A 44 -6.10 20.67 -32.66
N VAL A 45 -6.58 20.76 -31.42
CA VAL A 45 -6.00 21.65 -30.39
C VAL A 45 -4.78 21.01 -29.76
N TYR A 46 -4.91 19.74 -29.39
CA TYR A 46 -3.87 18.99 -28.72
C TYR A 46 -3.99 17.52 -29.11
N GLN A 47 -3.00 17.05 -29.87
CA GLN A 47 -2.98 15.70 -30.39
C GLN A 47 -2.56 14.74 -29.28
N THR A 48 -3.48 13.89 -28.83
CA THR A 48 -3.17 12.80 -27.89
C THR A 48 -2.67 11.58 -28.67
N SER A 49 -1.81 10.75 -28.07
CA SER A 49 -1.37 9.49 -28.71
C SER A 49 -2.57 8.60 -29.03
N LYS A 50 -2.50 7.87 -30.16
CA LYS A 50 -3.42 6.77 -30.44
C LYS A 50 -2.88 5.53 -29.76
N GLU A 51 -3.20 5.36 -28.49
CA GLU A 51 -3.13 4.06 -27.83
C GLU A 51 -4.55 3.67 -27.44
N ASP A 52 -4.93 2.43 -27.76
CA ASP A 52 -6.20 1.86 -27.37
C ASP A 52 -6.34 2.03 -25.86
N ALA A 53 -7.39 2.74 -25.45
CA ALA A 53 -7.63 3.15 -24.06
C ALA A 53 -8.00 1.97 -23.12
N GLU A 54 -7.61 0.76 -23.49
CA GLU A 54 -7.71 -0.47 -22.73
C GLU A 54 -6.32 -1.06 -22.61
N GLU A 55 -5.67 -0.82 -21.47
CA GLU A 55 -4.94 -1.80 -20.65
C GLU A 55 -3.86 -1.10 -19.80
N TYR A 56 -3.87 -1.46 -18.50
CA TYR A 56 -2.93 -1.15 -17.43
C TYR A 56 -2.71 0.31 -17.00
N LEU A 57 -2.76 0.52 -15.68
CA LEU A 57 -2.25 1.70 -14.99
C LEU A 57 -0.72 1.66 -15.02
N LEU A 58 -0.12 1.88 -16.19
CA LEU A 58 1.34 2.02 -16.29
C LEU A 58 1.77 3.47 -16.07
N VAL A 59 2.85 3.59 -15.29
CA VAL A 59 3.68 4.77 -15.03
C VAL A 59 4.08 5.45 -16.36
N PRO A 60 4.40 6.77 -16.38
CA PRO A 60 4.73 7.49 -17.62
C PRO A 60 5.95 6.88 -18.31
N SER A 61 5.71 6.04 -19.32
CA SER A 61 6.73 5.60 -20.25
C SER A 61 7.14 6.80 -21.12
N LYS A 62 8.43 7.10 -21.16
CA LYS A 62 8.99 8.12 -22.05
C LYS A 62 8.71 7.72 -23.49
N GLY A 63 7.76 8.40 -24.11
CA GLY A 63 7.45 8.25 -25.53
C GLY A 63 8.66 8.55 -26.43
N PRO A 64 8.64 8.06 -27.67
CA PRO A 64 9.76 8.19 -28.59
C PRO A 64 10.03 9.67 -28.93
N PRO A 65 11.30 10.06 -29.13
CA PRO A 65 11.66 11.45 -29.43
C PRO A 65 11.32 11.74 -30.89
N GLY A 66 10.26 12.52 -31.12
CA GLY A 66 9.99 13.06 -32.45
C GLY A 66 8.53 13.29 -32.77
N SER A 67 7.91 14.30 -32.16
CA SER A 67 6.83 15.04 -32.82
C SER A 67 7.09 16.52 -32.61
N ILE A 68 7.88 17.10 -33.52
CA ILE A 68 8.01 18.54 -33.65
C ILE A 68 6.71 19.02 -34.32
N LEU A 69 5.73 19.42 -33.52
CA LEU A 69 4.60 20.20 -34.01
C LEU A 69 4.30 21.33 -33.03
N SER A 70 4.76 22.50 -33.45
CA SER A 70 4.56 23.84 -32.91
C SER A 70 3.32 23.98 -32.01
N MET A 71 3.57 24.37 -30.74
CA MET A 71 2.61 25.08 -29.91
C MET A 71 1.96 26.19 -30.76
N ILE A 72 0.68 26.08 -31.04
CA ILE A 72 -0.10 27.23 -31.46
C ILE A 72 0.02 28.24 -30.30
N SER A 73 0.46 29.48 -30.56
CA SER A 73 0.36 30.54 -29.54
C SER A 73 -1.13 30.85 -29.38
N VAL A 74 -1.77 30.15 -28.46
CA VAL A 74 -3.20 30.27 -28.22
C VAL A 74 -3.42 31.50 -27.32
N ASN A 75 -4.07 32.56 -27.83
CA ASN A 75 -4.45 33.72 -27.01
C ASN A 75 -5.48 33.32 -25.93
N GLU A 76 -5.59 34.07 -24.82
CA GLU A 76 -6.52 33.82 -23.70
C GLU A 76 -7.98 33.54 -24.12
N ILE A 77 -8.46 34.24 -25.15
CA ILE A 77 -9.81 34.06 -25.71
C ILE A 77 -10.00 32.65 -26.29
N SER A 78 -8.96 32.10 -26.91
CA SER A 78 -8.97 30.77 -27.49
C SER A 78 -8.92 29.69 -26.39
N PHE A 79 -8.25 29.95 -25.26
CA PHE A 79 -8.31 29.08 -24.07
C PHE A 79 -9.68 29.07 -23.41
N SER A 80 -10.31 30.23 -23.24
CA SER A 80 -11.66 30.33 -22.69
C SER A 80 -12.67 29.54 -23.53
N ARG A 81 -12.63 29.70 -24.86
CA ARG A 81 -13.48 28.93 -25.79
C ARG A 81 -13.20 27.43 -25.76
N PHE A 82 -11.94 27.03 -25.62
CA PHE A 82 -11.56 25.64 -25.48
C PHE A 82 -12.18 25.02 -24.22
N LYS A 83 -12.07 25.69 -23.08
CA LYS A 83 -12.64 25.22 -21.80
C LYS A 83 -14.16 25.15 -21.83
N GLU A 84 -14.82 26.20 -22.33
CA GLU A 84 -16.28 26.23 -22.51
C GLU A 84 -16.74 25.07 -23.40
N ARG A 85 -15.97 24.78 -24.45
CA ARG A 85 -16.25 23.66 -25.35
C ARG A 85 -16.05 22.31 -24.68
N LEU A 86 -14.98 22.14 -23.92
CA LEU A 86 -14.73 20.92 -23.14
C LEU A 86 -15.91 20.64 -22.19
N ILE A 87 -16.31 21.64 -21.40
CA ILE A 87 -17.45 21.57 -20.46
C ILE A 87 -18.74 21.14 -21.17
N ARG A 88 -19.05 21.76 -22.32
CA ARG A 88 -20.25 21.41 -23.12
C ARG A 88 -20.18 19.98 -23.65
N SER A 89 -19.04 19.55 -24.14
CA SER A 89 -18.88 18.22 -24.76
C SER A 89 -18.91 17.09 -23.72
N ILE A 90 -18.34 17.28 -22.52
CA ILE A 90 -18.45 16.29 -21.43
C ILE A 90 -19.85 16.24 -20.82
N SER A 91 -20.64 17.32 -20.94
CA SER A 91 -22.02 17.41 -20.47
C SER A 91 -23.05 17.22 -21.59
N ASP A 92 -22.64 16.73 -22.76
CA ASP A 92 -23.49 16.62 -23.94
C ASP A 92 -24.63 15.60 -23.70
N THR A 93 -25.79 15.84 -24.30
CA THR A 93 -26.94 14.91 -24.22
C THR A 93 -26.62 13.55 -24.86
N SER A 94 -25.78 13.53 -25.90
CA SER A 94 -25.30 12.32 -26.56
C SER A 94 -24.20 11.61 -25.77
N TYR A 95 -24.47 10.35 -25.41
CA TYR A 95 -23.50 9.46 -24.77
C TYR A 95 -22.20 9.33 -25.59
N GLU A 96 -22.30 9.21 -26.92
CA GLU A 96 -21.13 9.03 -27.80
C GLU A 96 -20.20 10.24 -27.79
N VAL A 97 -20.75 11.45 -27.68
CA VAL A 97 -19.97 12.68 -27.53
C VAL A 97 -19.31 12.75 -26.16
N ARG A 98 -20.06 12.45 -25.09
CA ARG A 98 -19.53 12.45 -23.72
C ARG A 98 -18.37 11.48 -23.58
N ILE A 99 -18.57 10.21 -23.94
CA ILE A 99 -17.56 9.17 -23.74
C ILE A 99 -16.29 9.43 -24.56
N ALA A 100 -16.43 9.90 -25.80
CA ALA A 100 -15.30 10.23 -26.64
C ALA A 100 -14.49 11.42 -26.07
N THR A 101 -15.20 12.43 -25.58
CA THR A 101 -14.57 13.61 -24.95
C THR A 101 -13.88 13.24 -23.64
N LEU A 102 -14.52 12.41 -22.79
CA LEU A 102 -13.93 11.95 -21.53
C LEU A 102 -12.66 11.10 -21.77
N LYS A 103 -12.68 10.21 -22.78
CA LYS A 103 -11.50 9.45 -23.20
C LYS A 103 -10.36 10.37 -23.62
N TRP A 104 -10.65 11.34 -24.48
CA TRP A 104 -9.67 12.32 -24.92
C TRP A 104 -9.14 13.13 -23.74
N PHE A 105 -10.01 13.58 -22.83
CA PHE A 105 -9.60 14.39 -21.69
C PHE A 105 -8.69 13.62 -20.73
N LEU A 106 -8.97 12.33 -20.50
CA LEU A 106 -8.08 11.47 -19.73
C LEU A 106 -6.69 11.36 -20.38
N LEU A 107 -6.63 11.15 -21.70
CA LEU A 107 -5.35 11.08 -22.42
C LEU A 107 -4.59 12.41 -22.34
N PHE A 108 -5.31 13.53 -22.49
CA PHE A 108 -4.75 14.88 -22.33
C PHE A 108 -4.16 15.11 -20.93
N LEU A 109 -4.80 14.60 -19.87
CA LEU A 109 -4.27 14.71 -18.51
C LEU A 109 -3.02 13.84 -18.30
N LYS A 110 -2.97 12.66 -18.93
CA LYS A 110 -1.85 11.72 -18.81
C LYS A 110 -0.60 12.12 -19.60
N THR A 111 -0.67 13.11 -20.49
CA THR A 111 0.53 13.52 -21.22
C THR A 111 1.57 14.14 -20.27
N PRO A 112 2.85 13.74 -20.36
CA PRO A 112 3.90 14.25 -19.48
C PRO A 112 4.29 15.70 -19.82
N GLU A 113 3.92 16.17 -21.01
CA GLU A 113 4.26 17.50 -21.49
C GLU A 113 3.51 18.58 -20.71
N TYR A 114 4.29 19.50 -20.15
CA TYR A 114 3.76 20.69 -19.53
C TYR A 114 3.32 21.70 -20.60
N SER A 115 2.04 22.08 -20.56
CA SER A 115 1.52 23.13 -21.44
C SER A 115 0.68 24.13 -20.66
N GLU A 116 0.65 25.39 -21.12
CA GLU A 116 -0.21 26.44 -20.54
C GLU A 116 -1.70 26.06 -20.63
N ILE A 117 -2.07 25.30 -21.67
CA ILE A 117 -3.42 24.75 -21.84
C ILE A 117 -3.76 23.81 -20.68
N LYS A 118 -2.84 22.89 -20.38
CA LYS A 118 -2.99 21.92 -19.29
C LYS A 118 -3.09 22.64 -17.95
N ARG A 119 -2.18 23.60 -17.68
CA ARG A 119 -2.24 24.45 -16.47
C ARG A 119 -3.60 25.15 -16.34
N SER A 120 -4.08 25.81 -17.39
CA SER A 120 -5.36 26.55 -17.38
C SER A 120 -6.58 25.65 -17.18
N CYS A 121 -6.54 24.41 -17.68
CA CYS A 121 -7.59 23.42 -17.43
C CYS A 121 -7.56 22.96 -15.97
N LEU A 122 -6.37 22.64 -15.47
CA LEU A 122 -6.17 22.10 -14.14
C LEU A 122 -6.55 23.11 -13.03
N THR A 123 -6.44 24.42 -13.28
CA THR A 123 -6.87 25.49 -12.35
C THR A 123 -8.31 25.95 -12.54
N SER A 124 -9.07 25.36 -13.48
CA SER A 124 -10.40 25.86 -13.86
C SER A 124 -11.50 25.37 -12.91
N ILE A 125 -11.98 26.25 -12.02
CA ILE A 125 -13.08 25.98 -11.07
C ILE A 125 -14.36 25.51 -11.80
N ASP A 126 -14.73 26.12 -12.92
CA ASP A 126 -15.93 25.73 -13.68
C ASP A 126 -15.85 24.30 -14.22
N LEU A 127 -14.67 23.88 -14.66
CA LEU A 127 -14.43 22.55 -15.19
C LEU A 127 -14.43 21.53 -14.05
N GLN A 128 -13.78 21.85 -12.93
CA GLN A 128 -13.78 21.04 -11.73
C GLN A 128 -15.22 20.81 -11.24
N THR A 129 -15.99 21.89 -11.08
CA THR A 129 -17.40 21.85 -10.66
C THR A 129 -18.25 21.01 -11.63
N THR A 130 -18.01 21.12 -12.93
CA THR A 130 -18.72 20.33 -13.94
C THR A 130 -18.41 18.85 -13.81
N VAL A 131 -17.14 18.47 -13.69
CA VAL A 131 -16.72 17.06 -13.52
C VAL A 131 -17.35 16.45 -12.26
N MET A 132 -17.38 17.21 -11.17
CA MET A 132 -18.01 16.79 -9.91
C MET A 132 -19.53 16.63 -10.04
N LYS A 133 -20.21 17.54 -10.75
CA LYS A 133 -21.65 17.40 -11.06
C LYS A 133 -21.92 16.17 -11.94
N LEU A 134 -21.05 15.86 -12.90
CA LEU A 134 -21.23 14.69 -13.76
C LEU A 134 -21.10 13.37 -12.98
N LEU A 135 -20.27 13.34 -11.93
CA LEU A 135 -20.18 12.17 -11.03
C LEU A 135 -21.53 11.83 -10.36
N THR A 136 -22.37 12.84 -10.11
CA THR A 136 -23.69 12.62 -9.49
C THR A 136 -24.80 12.39 -10.51
N LEU A 137 -24.69 12.98 -11.70
CA LEU A 137 -25.76 13.00 -12.70
C LEU A 137 -25.64 11.93 -13.80
N ASP A 138 -24.44 11.44 -14.12
CA ASP A 138 -24.28 10.48 -15.22
C ASP A 138 -24.60 9.05 -14.79
N ASN A 139 -25.67 8.50 -15.37
CA ASN A 139 -26.14 7.14 -15.09
C ASN A 139 -25.36 6.05 -15.84
N ASN A 140 -24.48 6.42 -16.79
CA ASN A 140 -23.74 5.44 -17.58
C ASN A 140 -22.44 5.03 -16.87
N HIS A 141 -22.31 3.74 -16.54
CA HIS A 141 -21.16 3.19 -15.84
C HIS A 141 -19.81 3.44 -16.54
N LYS A 142 -19.76 3.49 -17.89
CA LYS A 142 -18.53 3.79 -18.64
C LYS A 142 -18.13 5.25 -18.47
N CYS A 143 -19.06 6.18 -18.63
CA CYS A 143 -18.81 7.60 -18.38
C CYS A 143 -18.36 7.83 -16.95
N LEU A 144 -19.07 7.23 -15.98
CA LEU A 144 -18.72 7.30 -14.55
C LEU A 144 -17.28 6.81 -14.31
N ASN A 145 -16.88 5.69 -14.91
CA ASN A 145 -15.52 5.18 -14.81
C ASN A 145 -14.47 6.18 -15.33
N TYR A 146 -14.71 6.80 -16.49
CA TYR A 146 -13.79 7.79 -17.04
C TYR A 146 -13.76 9.08 -16.23
N ILE A 147 -14.90 9.53 -15.69
CA ILE A 147 -14.97 10.69 -14.78
C ILE A 147 -14.09 10.44 -13.55
N LEU A 148 -14.18 9.26 -12.93
CA LEU A 148 -13.33 8.89 -11.79
C LEU A 148 -11.84 8.85 -12.19
N LYS A 149 -11.50 8.26 -13.34
CA LYS A 149 -10.12 8.24 -13.87
C LYS A 149 -9.56 9.65 -14.11
N ILE A 150 -10.41 10.57 -14.58
CA ILE A 150 -10.06 11.98 -14.76
C ILE A 150 -9.78 12.63 -13.40
N ILE A 151 -10.67 12.46 -12.41
CA ILE A 151 -10.49 13.01 -11.06
C ILE A 151 -9.19 12.49 -10.44
N TYR A 152 -8.95 11.19 -10.52
CA TYR A 152 -7.73 10.56 -10.04
C TYR A 152 -6.48 11.11 -10.74
N SER A 153 -6.46 11.09 -12.08
CA SER A 153 -5.28 11.53 -12.87
C SER A 153 -4.99 13.02 -12.72
N TRP A 154 -6.03 13.83 -12.55
CA TRP A 154 -5.92 15.26 -12.26
C TRP A 154 -5.32 15.49 -10.87
N SER A 155 -5.76 14.73 -9.86
CA SER A 155 -5.30 14.89 -8.49
C SER A 155 -3.87 14.41 -8.24
N LEU A 156 -3.34 13.56 -9.13
CA LEU A 156 -1.92 13.19 -9.13
C LEU A 156 -1.00 14.21 -9.81
N GLN A 157 -1.54 15.27 -10.44
CA GLN A 157 -0.68 16.27 -11.07
C GLN A 157 -0.03 17.15 -10.00
N GLU A 158 1.29 17.04 -9.87
CA GLU A 158 2.09 17.92 -9.04
C GLU A 158 2.25 19.30 -9.70
N TYR A 159 1.81 20.34 -9.01
CA TYR A 159 2.08 21.72 -9.43
C TYR A 159 3.44 22.16 -8.92
N GLN A 160 4.41 22.29 -9.84
CA GLN A 160 5.60 23.10 -9.58
C GLN A 160 5.19 24.58 -9.57
N ASN A 161 4.84 25.11 -8.40
CA ASN A 161 4.87 26.54 -8.17
C ASN A 161 6.24 26.91 -7.61
N ASN A 162 6.88 27.89 -8.22
CA ASN A 162 8.23 28.34 -7.96
C ASN A 162 8.39 28.92 -6.53
N GLY A 163 8.60 28.06 -5.52
CA GLY A 163 9.20 28.46 -4.24
C GLY A 163 8.27 28.81 -3.07
N GLU A 164 6.99 28.44 -3.10
CA GLU A 164 6.11 28.52 -1.92
C GLU A 164 5.82 27.12 -1.36
N GLU A 165 5.78 27.00 -0.03
CA GLU A 165 5.64 25.74 0.71
C GLU A 165 4.48 24.87 0.22
N TYR A 166 4.79 23.58 0.10
CA TYR A 166 4.08 22.60 -0.68
C TYR A 166 2.93 21.97 0.13
N TYR A 167 1.69 22.36 -0.15
CA TYR A 167 0.52 21.59 0.30
C TYR A 167 -0.02 20.78 -0.89
N PRO A 168 -0.17 19.45 -0.76
CA PRO A 168 -0.75 18.65 -1.84
C PRO A 168 -2.17 19.16 -2.11
N LYS A 169 -2.47 19.52 -3.35
CA LYS A 169 -3.76 20.07 -3.76
C LYS A 169 -4.65 18.97 -4.35
N PHE A 170 -5.77 18.65 -3.71
CA PHE A 170 -6.73 17.68 -4.24
C PHE A 170 -7.61 18.31 -5.30
N PHE A 171 -7.55 17.77 -6.52
CA PHE A 171 -8.37 18.19 -7.65
C PHE A 171 -8.49 19.72 -7.78
N GLY A 172 -7.35 20.42 -7.72
CA GLY A 172 -7.31 21.89 -7.68
C GLY A 172 -7.39 22.44 -6.27
N ASP A 173 -8.21 23.47 -6.04
CA ASP A 173 -8.23 24.26 -4.80
C ASP A 173 -9.44 23.91 -3.92
N MET A 174 -9.80 22.62 -3.85
CA MET A 174 -10.92 22.18 -3.02
C MET A 174 -10.62 22.38 -1.53
N ASP A 175 -11.59 22.91 -0.79
CA ASP A 175 -11.55 22.93 0.67
C ASP A 175 -11.84 21.56 1.27
N SER A 176 -11.50 21.38 2.55
CA SER A 176 -11.63 20.10 3.23
C SER A 176 -13.07 19.59 3.32
N GLU A 177 -14.05 20.49 3.36
CA GLU A 177 -15.48 20.16 3.34
C GLU A 177 -15.91 19.59 1.98
N SER A 178 -15.46 20.19 0.87
CA SER A 178 -15.72 19.67 -0.48
C SER A 178 -15.08 18.30 -0.69
N VAL A 179 -13.87 18.08 -0.13
CA VAL A 179 -13.21 16.76 -0.16
C VAL A 179 -13.99 15.73 0.66
N LEU A 180 -14.55 16.11 1.81
CA LEU A 180 -15.40 15.21 2.62
C LEU A 180 -16.70 14.84 1.90
N GLN A 181 -17.37 15.80 1.26
CA GLN A 181 -18.56 15.52 0.45
C GLN A 181 -18.24 14.60 -0.74
N PHE A 182 -17.07 14.77 -1.36
CA PHE A 182 -16.60 13.86 -2.40
C PHE A 182 -16.32 12.47 -1.84
N TRP A 183 -15.66 12.37 -0.69
CA TRP A 183 -15.41 11.12 0.02
C TRP A 183 -16.70 10.34 0.26
N ASP A 184 -17.72 10.98 0.85
CA ASP A 184 -19.02 10.35 1.10
C ASP A 184 -19.68 9.86 -0.19
N LYS A 185 -19.53 10.63 -1.28
CA LYS A 185 -20.03 10.23 -2.58
C LYS A 185 -19.28 9.02 -3.14
N VAL A 186 -17.96 8.97 -3.04
CA VAL A 186 -17.14 7.84 -3.51
C VAL A 186 -17.44 6.59 -2.69
N VAL A 187 -17.54 6.69 -1.36
CA VAL A 187 -17.89 5.58 -0.47
C VAL A 187 -19.29 5.05 -0.76
N SER A 188 -20.29 5.92 -0.94
CA SER A 188 -21.65 5.50 -1.28
C SER A 188 -21.72 4.79 -2.63
N LEU A 189 -21.02 5.32 -3.66
CA LEU A 189 -20.93 4.67 -4.97
C LEU A 189 -20.23 3.31 -4.87
N TYR A 190 -19.16 3.21 -4.09
CA TYR A 190 -18.40 1.98 -3.89
C TYR A 190 -19.25 0.88 -3.24
N LYS A 191 -20.11 1.23 -2.28
CA LYS A 191 -21.02 0.28 -1.63
C LYS A 191 -22.10 -0.27 -2.57
N VAL A 192 -22.54 0.50 -3.56
CA VAL A 192 -23.67 0.12 -4.45
C VAL A 192 -23.20 -0.48 -5.78
N THR A 193 -22.05 -0.07 -6.30
CA THR A 193 -21.58 -0.50 -7.63
C THR A 193 -21.01 -1.92 -7.62
N ARG A 194 -21.44 -2.72 -8.61
CA ARG A 194 -20.96 -4.09 -8.83
C ARG A 194 -19.90 -4.21 -9.93
N GLN A 195 -19.65 -3.13 -10.67
CA GLN A 195 -18.71 -3.12 -11.78
C GLN A 195 -17.27 -3.04 -11.26
N SER A 196 -16.47 -4.10 -11.44
CA SER A 196 -15.10 -4.22 -10.89
C SER A 196 -14.23 -3.01 -11.24
N LYS A 197 -14.09 -2.68 -12.52
CA LYS A 197 -13.30 -1.53 -13.01
C LYS A 197 -13.69 -0.20 -12.37
N THR A 198 -14.96 -0.02 -12.01
CA THR A 198 -15.44 1.19 -11.33
C THR A 198 -15.15 1.14 -9.84
N ARG A 199 -15.28 -0.03 -9.20
CA ARG A 199 -14.88 -0.23 -7.78
C ARG A 199 -13.39 0.04 -7.59
N GLU A 200 -12.55 -0.50 -8.46
CA GLU A 200 -11.10 -0.26 -8.49
C GLU A 200 -10.79 1.24 -8.54
N MET A 201 -11.42 1.97 -9.47
CA MET A 201 -11.18 3.41 -9.58
C MET A 201 -11.74 4.23 -8.41
N LEU A 202 -12.86 3.81 -7.83
CA LEU A 202 -13.38 4.43 -6.60
C LEU A 202 -12.40 4.24 -5.45
N LEU A 203 -11.78 3.06 -5.32
CA LEU A 203 -10.75 2.81 -4.32
C LEU A 203 -9.57 3.77 -4.52
N CYS A 204 -9.05 3.91 -5.74
CA CYS A 204 -7.99 4.88 -6.03
C CYS A 204 -8.39 6.34 -5.69
N CYS A 205 -9.63 6.74 -5.99
CA CYS A 205 -10.14 8.06 -5.61
C CYS A 205 -10.22 8.25 -4.08
N MET A 206 -10.55 7.20 -3.31
CA MET A 206 -10.49 7.24 -1.85
C MET A 206 -9.07 7.54 -1.38
N GLY A 207 -8.06 6.86 -1.93
CA GLY A 207 -6.65 7.10 -1.60
C GLY A 207 -6.27 8.57 -1.75
N VAL A 208 -6.64 9.22 -2.84
CA VAL A 208 -6.33 10.65 -3.04
C VAL A 208 -7.06 11.56 -2.02
N CYS A 209 -8.29 11.22 -1.60
CA CYS A 209 -8.96 11.96 -0.51
C CYS A 209 -8.17 11.83 0.80
N ILE A 210 -7.73 10.60 1.10
CA ILE A 210 -6.95 10.30 2.29
C ILE A 210 -5.65 11.11 2.33
N LYS A 211 -4.98 11.35 1.20
CA LYS A 211 -3.79 12.22 1.14
C LYS A 211 -4.04 13.61 1.72
N GLN A 212 -5.23 14.18 1.49
CA GLN A 212 -5.61 15.47 2.05
C GLN A 212 -5.91 15.42 3.54
N PHE A 213 -6.67 14.39 3.95
CA PHE A 213 -7.03 14.19 5.35
C PHE A 213 -5.78 13.96 6.20
N ALA A 214 -4.85 13.13 5.71
CA ALA A 214 -3.55 12.88 6.33
C ALA A 214 -2.72 14.16 6.45
N GLY A 215 -2.59 14.94 5.36
CA GLY A 215 -1.88 16.23 5.42
C GLY A 215 -2.51 17.23 6.40
N SER A 216 -3.83 17.27 6.50
CA SER A 216 -4.56 18.12 7.44
C SER A 216 -4.37 17.67 8.90
N LEU A 217 -4.38 16.35 9.16
CA LEU A 217 -4.10 15.78 10.46
C LEU A 217 -2.66 16.08 10.88
N SER A 218 -1.69 15.81 10.02
CA SER A 218 -0.26 15.98 10.31
C SER A 218 0.11 17.45 10.54
N SER A 219 -0.42 18.38 9.74
CA SER A 219 -0.20 19.82 9.98
C SER A 219 -0.80 20.30 11.32
N SER A 220 -1.91 19.71 11.76
CA SER A 220 -2.50 20.00 13.07
C SER A 220 -1.69 19.41 14.21
N VAL A 221 -1.15 18.20 14.04
CA VAL A 221 -0.25 17.54 15.00
C VAL A 221 1.05 18.32 15.18
N VAL A 222 1.69 18.76 14.10
CA VAL A 222 2.91 19.58 14.16
C VAL A 222 2.64 20.89 14.91
N ARG A 223 1.52 21.56 14.62
CA ARG A 223 1.12 22.78 15.35
C ARG A 223 0.89 22.55 16.84
N LEU A 224 0.43 21.36 17.25
CA LEU A 224 0.25 21.02 18.66
C LEU A 224 1.57 20.79 19.39
N GLN A 225 2.62 20.33 18.70
CA GLN A 225 3.96 20.14 19.26
C GLN A 225 4.70 21.47 19.49
N ASP A 226 4.45 22.47 18.65
CA ASP A 226 5.07 23.81 18.76
C ASP A 226 4.51 24.66 19.91
N VAL A 227 3.38 24.27 20.52
CA VAL A 227 2.81 24.98 21.67
C VAL A 227 3.59 24.63 22.94
N LYS A 228 4.32 25.62 23.48
CA LYS A 228 5.03 25.47 24.75
C LYS A 228 4.07 25.12 25.89
N VAL A 229 4.45 24.13 26.70
CA VAL A 229 3.73 23.71 27.92
C VAL A 229 3.46 24.93 28.80
N GLY A 230 2.19 25.37 28.85
CA GLY A 230 1.74 26.51 29.65
C GLY A 230 0.87 27.53 28.91
N GLU A 231 0.86 27.53 27.57
CA GLU A 231 -0.08 28.31 26.78
C GLU A 231 -1.33 27.48 26.47
N VAL A 232 -2.50 27.96 26.91
CA VAL A 232 -3.78 27.35 26.58
C VAL A 232 -4.03 27.57 25.10
N SER A 233 -3.88 26.53 24.28
CA SER A 233 -4.30 26.58 22.89
C SER A 233 -5.81 26.78 22.85
N HIS A 234 -6.24 27.94 22.35
CA HIS A 234 -7.63 28.17 21.98
C HIS A 234 -7.93 27.41 20.68
N HIS A 235 -7.91 26.07 20.72
CA HIS A 235 -8.44 25.29 19.61
C HIS A 235 -9.96 25.40 19.62
N ASP A 236 -10.52 25.81 18.48
CA ASP A 236 -11.95 25.82 18.28
C ASP A 236 -12.46 24.36 18.39
N PRO A 237 -13.45 24.05 19.24
CA PRO A 237 -14.07 22.72 19.30
C PRO A 237 -14.51 22.21 17.92
N SER A 238 -14.76 23.10 16.96
CA SER A 238 -15.09 22.77 15.57
C SER A 238 -13.94 22.06 14.81
N ASP A 239 -12.67 22.37 15.12
CA ASP A 239 -11.51 21.77 14.46
C ASP A 239 -11.24 20.36 14.98
N MET A 240 -11.39 20.13 16.29
CA MET A 240 -11.25 18.79 16.88
C MET A 240 -12.29 17.80 16.35
N SER A 241 -13.53 18.28 16.13
CA SER A 241 -14.58 17.47 15.49
C SER A 241 -14.22 17.07 14.06
N LYS A 242 -13.57 17.95 13.28
CA LYS A 242 -13.15 17.65 11.91
C LYS A 242 -12.00 16.64 11.88
N LEU A 243 -11.02 16.76 12.77
CA LEU A 243 -9.92 15.81 12.86
C LEU A 243 -10.41 14.39 13.23
N SER A 244 -11.43 14.28 14.08
CA SER A 244 -12.09 13.00 14.37
C SER A 244 -12.68 12.37 13.11
N VAL A 245 -13.41 13.15 12.30
CA VAL A 245 -14.00 12.67 11.04
C VAL A 245 -12.93 12.23 10.05
N PHE A 246 -11.83 12.98 9.92
CA PHE A 246 -10.71 12.59 9.07
C PHE A 246 -10.07 11.28 9.52
N TYR A 247 -9.89 11.10 10.83
CA TYR A 247 -9.39 9.85 11.39
C TYR A 247 -10.34 8.67 11.08
N GLU A 248 -11.66 8.84 11.25
CA GLU A 248 -12.65 7.81 10.90
C GLU A 248 -12.59 7.43 9.41
N CYS A 249 -12.42 8.41 8.53
CA CYS A 249 -12.25 8.17 7.09
C CYS A 249 -10.98 7.35 6.80
N ILE A 250 -9.86 7.70 7.45
CA ILE A 250 -8.58 6.98 7.33
C ILE A 250 -8.71 5.56 7.87
N SER A 251 -9.33 5.36 9.03
CA SER A 251 -9.54 4.04 9.60
C SER A 251 -10.35 3.16 8.65
N TYR A 252 -11.49 3.67 8.14
CA TYR A 252 -12.32 2.95 7.18
C TYR A 252 -11.53 2.60 5.91
N TYR A 253 -10.69 3.52 5.42
CA TYR A 253 -9.85 3.29 4.25
C TYR A 253 -8.82 2.19 4.48
N VAL A 254 -8.06 2.25 5.57
CA VAL A 254 -7.02 1.27 5.88
C VAL A 254 -7.63 -0.12 6.03
N ASP A 255 -8.75 -0.24 6.75
CA ASP A 255 -9.48 -1.51 6.90
C ASP A 255 -10.04 -2.05 5.56
N LEU A 256 -10.28 -1.15 4.59
CA LEU A 256 -10.69 -1.53 3.25
C LEU A 256 -9.51 -1.99 2.40
N ILE A 257 -8.36 -1.31 2.48
CA ILE A 257 -7.13 -1.71 1.79
C ILE A 257 -6.64 -3.05 2.30
N GLU A 258 -6.57 -3.26 3.62
CA GLU A 258 -6.13 -4.53 4.20
C GLU A 258 -6.94 -5.72 3.66
N ARG A 259 -8.25 -5.54 3.47
CA ARG A 259 -9.13 -6.56 2.87
C ARG A 259 -8.84 -6.80 1.38
N HIS A 260 -8.59 -5.75 0.60
CA HIS A 260 -8.28 -5.88 -0.83
C HIS A 260 -6.85 -6.29 -1.14
N SER A 261 -5.98 -6.28 -0.13
CA SER A 261 -4.61 -6.78 -0.21
C SER A 261 -4.49 -8.24 0.23
N ASP A 262 -5.60 -8.97 0.35
CA ASP A 262 -5.58 -10.41 0.68
C ASP A 262 -5.32 -11.24 -0.57
N ALA A 263 -4.58 -12.34 -0.43
CA ALA A 263 -4.24 -13.22 -1.56
C ALA A 263 -5.47 -13.90 -2.21
N SER A 264 -6.62 -13.92 -1.53
CA SER A 264 -7.89 -14.42 -2.09
C SER A 264 -8.58 -13.43 -3.03
N GLU A 265 -8.15 -12.17 -3.07
CA GLU A 265 -8.74 -11.14 -3.92
C GLU A 265 -8.27 -11.25 -5.38
N PRO A 266 -9.08 -10.80 -6.36
CA PRO A 266 -8.67 -10.79 -7.75
C PRO A 266 -7.48 -9.85 -7.99
N VAL A 267 -6.55 -10.22 -8.88
CA VAL A 267 -5.34 -9.44 -9.21
C VAL A 267 -5.61 -7.95 -9.46
N ASN A 268 -6.68 -7.60 -10.19
CA ASN A 268 -7.02 -6.20 -10.45
C ASN A 268 -7.44 -5.42 -9.18
N SER A 269 -8.07 -6.11 -8.21
CA SER A 269 -8.45 -5.57 -6.90
C SER A 269 -7.20 -5.27 -6.08
N VAL A 270 -6.25 -6.22 -6.08
CA VAL A 270 -4.96 -6.12 -5.42
C VAL A 270 -4.12 -4.99 -6.03
N GLU A 271 -4.04 -4.89 -7.36
CA GLU A 271 -3.33 -3.80 -8.05
C GLU A 271 -3.96 -2.43 -7.73
N ALA A 272 -5.28 -2.34 -7.69
CA ALA A 272 -5.99 -1.11 -7.33
C ALA A 272 -5.73 -0.70 -5.87
N ALA A 273 -5.68 -1.67 -4.95
CA ALA A 273 -5.34 -1.43 -3.55
C ALA A 273 -3.91 -0.92 -3.40
N ALA A 274 -2.94 -1.56 -4.07
CA ALA A 274 -1.54 -1.14 -4.09
C ALA A 274 -1.39 0.30 -4.65
N GLY A 275 -1.99 0.58 -5.82
CA GLY A 275 -1.95 1.91 -6.42
C GLY A 275 -2.64 2.98 -5.55
N SER A 276 -3.77 2.63 -4.93
CA SER A 276 -4.47 3.52 -3.99
C SER A 276 -3.63 3.83 -2.75
N MET A 277 -2.97 2.82 -2.19
CA MET A 277 -2.11 2.93 -1.02
C MET A 277 -0.99 3.95 -1.25
N ILE A 278 -0.26 3.83 -2.37
CA ILE A 278 0.78 4.80 -2.73
C ILE A 278 0.19 6.20 -2.95
N ALA A 279 -0.93 6.30 -3.70
CA ALA A 279 -1.58 7.58 -3.97
C ALA A 279 -2.07 8.30 -2.69
N SER A 280 -2.32 7.54 -1.61
CA SER A 280 -2.76 8.10 -0.33
C SER A 280 -1.68 8.87 0.42
N GLY A 281 -0.39 8.64 0.13
CA GLY A 281 0.71 9.29 0.84
C GLY A 281 0.74 9.00 2.36
N LEU A 282 0.00 7.99 2.83
CA LEU A 282 -0.01 7.59 4.25
C LEU A 282 1.31 6.94 4.67
N LEU A 283 1.97 6.23 3.75
CA LEU A 283 3.28 5.64 4.04
C LEU A 283 4.32 6.71 4.40
N ASP A 284 4.30 7.84 3.67
CA ASP A 284 5.16 9.00 3.92
C ASP A 284 4.90 9.69 5.27
N GLN A 285 3.78 9.41 5.94
CA GLN A 285 3.43 10.00 7.23
C GLN A 285 4.22 9.40 8.39
N ALA A 286 4.86 8.23 8.21
CA ALA A 286 5.59 7.56 9.29
C ALA A 286 6.65 8.49 9.93
N GLU A 287 7.40 9.23 9.12
CA GLU A 287 8.44 10.16 9.60
C GLU A 287 7.88 11.30 10.45
N LEU A 288 6.67 11.77 10.14
CA LEU A 288 6.02 12.87 10.87
C LEU A 288 5.52 12.43 12.25
N LEU A 289 5.46 11.13 12.51
CA LEU A 289 4.96 10.54 13.75
C LEU A 289 6.07 10.15 14.75
N GLN A 290 7.34 10.45 14.43
CA GLN A 290 8.51 10.03 15.21
C GLN A 290 8.47 10.40 16.70
N GLU A 291 7.86 11.54 17.05
CA GLU A 291 7.83 12.05 18.43
C GLU A 291 6.48 11.84 19.15
N MET A 292 5.51 11.20 18.50
CA MET A 292 4.22 10.91 19.13
C MET A 292 4.29 9.58 19.89
N VAL A 293 3.78 9.55 21.12
CA VAL A 293 3.29 8.30 21.72
C VAL A 293 2.34 7.67 20.69
N VAL A 294 2.54 6.40 20.35
CA VAL A 294 1.74 5.68 19.35
C VAL A 294 0.28 5.86 19.70
N ASN A 295 -0.38 6.70 18.93
CA ASN A 295 -1.81 6.93 19.05
C ASN A 295 -2.50 6.06 18.00
N ILE A 296 -3.83 6.05 18.04
CA ILE A 296 -4.63 5.19 17.16
C ILE A 296 -4.37 5.53 15.66
N TYR A 297 -3.97 6.76 15.35
CA TYR A 297 -3.56 7.15 13.99
C TYR A 297 -2.23 6.52 13.58
N THR A 298 -1.23 6.48 14.47
CA THR A 298 0.04 5.77 14.23
C THR A 298 -0.19 4.28 13.97
N HIS A 299 -1.09 3.64 14.71
CA HIS A 299 -1.47 2.24 14.45
C HIS A 299 -2.02 2.04 13.03
N LYS A 300 -2.85 2.96 12.53
CA LYS A 300 -3.38 2.86 11.17
C LYS A 300 -2.34 3.07 10.08
N VAL A 301 -1.34 3.92 10.32
CA VAL A 301 -0.19 4.06 9.42
C VAL A 301 0.65 2.77 9.42
N LEU A 302 0.88 2.17 10.59
CA LEU A 302 1.57 0.87 10.69
C LEU A 302 0.78 -0.24 9.97
N ASP A 303 -0.53 -0.38 10.23
CA ASP A 303 -1.39 -1.36 9.53
C ASP A 303 -1.27 -1.26 8.00
N LEU A 304 -1.19 -0.04 7.47
CA LEU A 304 -1.00 0.18 6.04
C LEU A 304 0.40 -0.21 5.56
N TRP A 305 1.46 0.14 6.31
CA TRP A 305 2.83 -0.30 6.02
C TRP A 305 2.94 -1.82 5.96
N PHE A 306 2.30 -2.53 6.90
CA PHE A 306 2.32 -3.98 6.91
C PHE A 306 1.47 -4.61 5.83
N SER A 307 0.35 -3.99 5.46
CA SER A 307 -0.39 -4.36 4.25
C SER A 307 0.48 -4.19 2.99
N CYS A 308 1.29 -3.12 2.93
CA CYS A 308 2.23 -2.89 1.84
C CYS A 308 3.31 -3.97 1.76
N ILE A 309 3.92 -4.30 2.89
CA ILE A 309 4.95 -5.34 2.97
C ILE A 309 4.35 -6.70 2.55
N ARG A 310 3.12 -7.02 2.96
CA ARG A 310 2.42 -8.24 2.52
C ARG A 310 2.20 -8.28 1.01
N LEU A 311 1.87 -7.14 0.39
CA LEU A 311 1.75 -7.04 -1.08
C LEU A 311 3.10 -7.17 -1.80
N LEU A 312 4.20 -6.81 -1.13
CA LEU A 312 5.54 -7.11 -1.65
C LEU A 312 5.86 -8.60 -1.61
N GLU A 313 5.05 -9.44 -0.96
CA GLU A 313 5.13 -10.91 -0.97
C GLU A 313 4.14 -11.60 -1.94
N ASP A 314 3.45 -10.84 -2.79
CA ASP A 314 2.45 -11.39 -3.72
C ASP A 314 3.06 -12.42 -4.72
N GLU A 315 2.25 -13.14 -5.47
CA GLU A 315 2.75 -14.03 -6.53
C GLU A 315 2.95 -13.28 -7.85
N ASP A 316 2.27 -12.14 -8.03
CA ASP A 316 2.39 -11.32 -9.23
C ASP A 316 3.71 -10.51 -9.24
N GLU A 317 4.68 -11.03 -10.00
CA GLU A 317 5.99 -10.40 -10.21
C GLU A 317 5.88 -8.95 -10.74
N SER A 318 4.88 -8.65 -11.57
CA SER A 318 4.69 -7.33 -12.16
C SER A 318 4.21 -6.31 -11.14
N LEU A 319 3.25 -6.71 -10.30
CA LEU A 319 2.75 -5.93 -9.17
C LEU A 319 3.88 -5.62 -8.20
N ARG A 320 4.65 -6.64 -7.81
CA ARG A 320 5.70 -6.52 -6.80
C ARG A 320 6.84 -5.62 -7.23
N LYS A 321 7.31 -5.76 -8.47
CA LYS A 321 8.37 -4.88 -9.01
C LYS A 321 7.93 -3.42 -9.05
N LYS A 322 6.68 -3.17 -9.47
CA LYS A 322 6.11 -1.83 -9.52
C LYS A 322 5.95 -1.25 -8.11
N LEU A 323 5.36 -2.01 -7.18
CA LEU A 323 5.16 -1.59 -5.80
C LEU A 323 6.50 -1.36 -5.09
N ALA A 324 7.50 -2.22 -5.29
CA ALA A 324 8.83 -2.05 -4.72
C ALA A 324 9.48 -0.72 -5.12
N LEU A 325 9.34 -0.33 -6.40
CA LEU A 325 9.83 0.96 -6.89
C LEU A 325 9.06 2.14 -6.27
N ASP A 326 7.74 2.03 -6.19
CA ASP A 326 6.89 3.08 -5.61
C ASP A 326 7.16 3.28 -4.10
N VAL A 327 7.26 2.18 -3.35
CA VAL A 327 7.54 2.17 -1.90
C VAL A 327 8.93 2.70 -1.58
N GLN A 328 9.92 2.38 -2.42
CA GLN A 328 11.27 2.89 -2.24
C GLN A 328 11.31 4.43 -2.27
N ASN A 329 10.43 5.07 -3.04
CA ASN A 329 10.35 6.54 -3.07
C ASN A 329 9.87 7.11 -1.74
N CYS A 330 9.02 6.39 -0.98
CA CYS A 330 8.47 6.86 0.29
C CYS A 330 9.52 7.11 1.38
N PHE A 331 10.64 6.37 1.39
CA PHE A 331 11.70 6.52 2.39
C PHE A 331 13.07 6.96 1.82
N THR A 332 13.18 7.18 0.50
CA THR A 332 14.42 7.72 -0.11
C THR A 332 14.31 9.21 -0.45
N SER A 333 13.09 9.77 -0.55
CA SER A 333 12.85 11.11 -1.08
C SER A 333 13.43 12.28 -0.27
N LYS A 334 13.87 12.08 0.98
CA LYS A 334 14.39 13.18 1.83
C LYS A 334 15.89 13.08 2.16
N SER A 335 16.57 11.97 1.87
CA SER A 335 17.96 11.77 2.32
C SER A 335 19.03 12.30 1.36
N SER A 336 18.70 12.98 0.26
CA SER A 336 19.72 13.64 -0.56
C SER A 336 19.21 14.83 -1.38
N GLU A 337 19.49 16.03 -0.88
CA GLU A 337 19.96 17.08 -1.78
C GLU A 337 21.22 16.56 -2.49
N ARG A 338 21.23 16.72 -3.82
CA ARG A 338 22.30 16.43 -4.80
C ARG A 338 22.17 15.11 -5.55
N SER A 339 21.61 15.27 -6.76
CA SER A 339 22.09 14.66 -8.00
C SER A 339 22.44 13.18 -7.95
N PHE A 340 21.48 12.32 -8.28
CA PHE A 340 21.81 11.08 -8.98
C PHE A 340 20.96 10.93 -10.24
N LEU A 341 21.66 11.13 -11.36
CA LEU A 341 21.32 10.70 -12.70
C LEU A 341 20.89 9.23 -12.68
N THR A 342 19.80 8.93 -13.40
CA THR A 342 19.56 7.70 -14.18
C THR A 342 20.40 6.48 -13.78
N GLY A 343 19.81 5.56 -13.02
CA GLY A 343 20.40 4.23 -12.82
C GLY A 343 20.22 3.61 -11.43
N VAL A 344 19.14 3.91 -10.70
CA VAL A 344 18.79 3.08 -9.54
C VAL A 344 18.29 1.75 -10.10
N VAL A 345 19.18 0.75 -10.11
CA VAL A 345 18.81 -0.65 -10.34
C VAL A 345 17.64 -0.95 -9.39
N PRO A 346 16.51 -1.52 -9.86
CA PRO A 346 15.43 -1.90 -8.95
C PRO A 346 16.06 -2.77 -7.87
N SER A 347 16.03 -2.30 -6.61
CA SER A 347 16.41 -3.18 -5.52
C SER A 347 15.50 -4.40 -5.59
N GLN A 348 16.09 -5.58 -5.46
CA GLN A 348 15.33 -6.82 -5.30
C GLN A 348 14.26 -6.61 -4.22
N VAL A 349 13.09 -7.21 -4.39
CA VAL A 349 11.91 -6.92 -3.56
C VAL A 349 12.23 -7.14 -2.08
N GLU A 350 13.03 -8.16 -1.80
CA GLU A 350 13.57 -8.52 -0.49
C GLU A 350 14.38 -7.37 0.15
N GLN A 351 15.19 -6.67 -0.63
CA GLN A 351 15.93 -5.48 -0.15
C GLN A 351 15.00 -4.30 0.13
N VAL A 352 13.89 -4.16 -0.60
CA VAL A 352 12.89 -3.12 -0.31
C VAL A 352 12.14 -3.45 0.98
N ILE A 353 11.80 -4.72 1.21
CA ILE A 353 11.22 -5.20 2.47
C ILE A 353 12.18 -4.87 3.62
N GLU A 354 13.45 -5.26 3.54
CA GLU A 354 14.46 -4.98 4.57
C GLU A 354 14.60 -3.47 4.84
N LYS A 355 14.72 -2.65 3.78
CA LYS A 355 14.81 -1.19 3.92
C LYS A 355 13.55 -0.58 4.55
N SER A 356 12.38 -1.12 4.25
CA SER A 356 11.11 -0.66 4.84
C SER A 356 11.11 -0.91 6.36
N PHE A 357 11.56 -2.09 6.79
CA PHE A 357 11.69 -2.40 8.21
C PHE A 357 12.77 -1.57 8.91
N ASN A 358 13.92 -1.36 8.27
CA ASN A 358 14.97 -0.48 8.79
C ASN A 358 14.45 0.95 8.95
N HIS A 359 13.69 1.45 7.99
CA HIS A 359 13.04 2.76 8.05
C HIS A 359 12.05 2.85 9.23
N LEU A 360 11.10 1.93 9.33
CA LEU A 360 10.12 1.90 10.42
C LEU A 360 10.77 1.74 11.79
N SER A 361 11.77 0.87 11.91
CA SER A 361 12.49 0.66 13.17
C SER A 361 13.33 1.88 13.56
N SER A 362 13.90 2.61 12.59
CA SER A 362 14.61 3.87 12.89
C SER A 362 13.68 4.93 13.50
N ILE A 363 12.38 4.87 13.17
CA ILE A 363 11.36 5.79 13.67
C ILE A 363 10.77 5.28 14.98
N PHE A 364 10.30 4.04 15.03
CA PHE A 364 9.41 3.53 16.10
C PHE A 364 10.06 2.54 17.08
N SER A 365 11.34 2.16 16.92
CA SER A 365 12.00 1.17 17.80
C SER A 365 11.97 1.49 19.29
N HIS A 366 11.87 2.78 19.65
CA HIS A 366 11.78 3.22 21.03
C HIS A 366 10.37 3.05 21.64
N CYS A 367 9.36 2.75 20.82
CA CYS A 367 7.98 2.63 21.26
C CYS A 367 7.60 1.17 21.56
N LEU A 368 7.08 0.93 22.77
CA LEU A 368 6.60 -0.40 23.18
C LEU A 368 5.41 -0.88 22.33
N ASP A 369 4.52 0.01 21.90
CA ASP A 369 3.35 -0.35 21.09
C ASP A 369 3.76 -0.81 19.68
N TYR A 370 4.85 -0.27 19.14
CA TYR A 370 5.43 -0.77 17.89
C TYR A 370 6.01 -2.19 18.08
N LEU A 371 6.76 -2.43 19.16
CA LEU A 371 7.28 -3.77 19.47
C LEU A 371 6.17 -4.79 19.72
N ASP A 372 5.10 -4.37 20.40
CA ASP A 372 3.89 -5.16 20.61
C ASP A 372 3.21 -5.48 19.28
N PHE A 373 3.14 -4.51 18.38
CA PHE A 373 2.63 -4.68 17.03
C PHE A 373 3.45 -5.71 16.23
N LEU A 374 4.79 -5.63 16.25
CA LEU A 374 5.65 -6.60 15.57
C LEU A 374 5.44 -8.02 16.13
N CYS A 375 5.34 -8.15 17.46
CA CYS A 375 5.08 -9.43 18.09
C CYS A 375 3.72 -10.03 17.67
N HIS A 376 2.65 -9.20 17.62
CA HIS A 376 1.35 -9.63 17.09
C HIS A 376 1.47 -10.14 15.66
N ARG A 377 2.16 -9.42 14.77
CA ARG A 377 2.30 -9.82 13.36
C ARG A 377 3.09 -11.11 13.17
N VAL A 378 4.16 -11.34 13.96
CA VAL A 378 4.88 -12.63 13.97
C VAL A 378 3.95 -13.75 14.45
N LEU A 379 3.20 -13.50 15.52
CA LEU A 379 2.27 -14.48 16.09
C LEU A 379 1.16 -14.86 15.09
N ASP A 380 0.58 -13.87 14.42
CA ASP A 380 -0.44 -14.07 13.39
C ASP A 380 0.14 -14.85 12.21
N SER A 381 1.33 -14.48 11.72
CA SER A 381 1.98 -15.17 10.61
C SER A 381 2.29 -16.64 10.95
N ALA A 382 2.77 -16.90 12.16
CA ALA A 382 3.07 -18.24 12.64
C ALA A 382 1.79 -19.10 12.80
N ASN A 383 0.66 -18.50 13.22
CA ASN A 383 -0.57 -19.23 13.53
C ASN A 383 -1.57 -19.31 12.37
N HIS A 384 -1.64 -18.32 11.48
CA HIS A 384 -2.49 -18.38 10.27
C HIS A 384 -2.06 -19.51 9.32
N ALA A 385 -0.76 -19.78 9.25
CA ALA A 385 -0.21 -20.94 8.54
C ALA A 385 -0.73 -22.29 9.10
N CYS A 386 -1.23 -22.31 10.35
CA CYS A 386 -1.84 -23.49 10.97
C CYS A 386 -3.33 -23.65 10.63
N VAL A 387 -4.08 -22.55 10.46
CA VAL A 387 -5.55 -22.57 10.27
C VAL A 387 -5.96 -22.93 8.83
N ILE A 388 -5.15 -22.56 7.84
CA ILE A 388 -5.46 -22.79 6.41
C ILE A 388 -5.35 -24.29 6.02
N SER A 389 -4.80 -25.14 6.89
CA SER A 389 -4.56 -26.54 6.57
C SER A 389 -5.02 -27.47 7.70
N GLU A 390 -6.29 -27.90 7.62
CA GLU A 390 -6.75 -29.20 8.17
C GLU A 390 -6.07 -30.40 7.45
N GLY A 391 -5.06 -30.14 6.59
CA GLY A 391 -4.30 -31.14 5.86
C GLY A 391 -3.04 -31.60 6.59
N ASP A 392 -2.74 -32.88 6.40
CA ASP A 392 -1.52 -33.57 6.79
C ASP A 392 -0.26 -32.77 6.38
N LEU A 393 0.66 -32.54 7.33
CA LEU A 393 1.91 -31.79 7.11
C LEU A 393 2.79 -32.46 6.04
N ILE A 394 2.63 -33.77 5.83
CA ILE A 394 3.24 -34.49 4.71
C ILE A 394 2.76 -33.92 3.36
N LYS A 395 1.45 -33.68 3.21
CA LYS A 395 0.92 -33.04 1.99
C LYS A 395 1.46 -31.62 1.83
N ARG A 396 1.62 -30.85 2.91
CA ARG A 396 2.23 -29.50 2.83
C ARG A 396 3.67 -29.53 2.34
N VAL A 397 4.49 -30.47 2.80
CA VAL A 397 5.88 -30.61 2.33
C VAL A 397 5.90 -30.87 0.83
N PHE A 398 5.06 -31.80 0.34
CA PHE A 398 5.00 -32.13 -1.09
C PHE A 398 4.31 -31.07 -1.96
N ASP A 399 3.22 -30.44 -1.49
CA ASP A 399 2.49 -29.40 -2.23
C ASP A 399 3.33 -28.12 -2.34
N LYS A 400 4.10 -27.76 -1.29
CA LYS A 400 4.98 -26.58 -1.29
C LYS A 400 6.30 -26.80 -2.04
N GLU A 401 6.85 -28.01 -2.04
CA GLU A 401 8.03 -28.36 -2.86
C GLU A 401 7.78 -28.17 -4.37
N ILE A 402 6.51 -28.15 -4.79
CA ILE A 402 6.11 -28.03 -6.19
C ILE A 402 5.80 -26.56 -6.57
N ASP A 403 5.38 -25.71 -5.62
CA ASP A 403 4.68 -24.45 -5.94
C ASP A 403 5.15 -23.18 -5.20
N ASN A 404 6.31 -23.14 -4.52
CA ASN A 404 6.77 -21.86 -3.92
C ASN A 404 8.30 -21.65 -3.98
N HIS A 405 8.75 -20.58 -4.63
CA HIS A 405 10.18 -20.20 -4.72
C HIS A 405 10.56 -19.04 -3.79
N HIS A 406 9.59 -18.39 -3.13
CA HIS A 406 9.80 -17.16 -2.37
C HIS A 406 9.73 -17.42 -0.86
N GLU A 407 10.90 -17.52 -0.20
CA GLU A 407 11.06 -17.81 1.25
C GLU A 407 10.72 -16.59 2.17
N GLU A 408 9.79 -15.73 1.75
CA GLU A 408 9.68 -14.36 2.26
C GLU A 408 8.98 -14.26 3.62
N LYS A 409 8.03 -15.15 3.92
CA LYS A 409 7.34 -15.16 5.24
C LYS A 409 8.31 -15.43 6.38
N LEU A 410 9.30 -16.29 6.13
CA LEU A 410 10.36 -16.59 7.09
C LEU A 410 11.34 -15.43 7.21
N LEU A 411 11.71 -14.81 6.09
CA LEU A 411 12.53 -13.60 6.05
C LEU A 411 11.88 -12.50 6.89
N ILE A 412 10.60 -12.21 6.66
CA ILE A 412 9.84 -11.22 7.41
C ILE A 412 9.84 -11.55 8.91
N CYS A 413 9.60 -12.80 9.31
CA CYS A 413 9.69 -13.22 10.71
C CYS A 413 11.09 -12.97 11.30
N GLN A 414 12.15 -13.26 10.54
CA GLN A 414 13.52 -12.96 10.96
C GLN A 414 13.76 -11.46 11.10
N ILE A 415 13.27 -10.63 10.16
CA ILE A 415 13.39 -9.16 10.24
C ILE A 415 12.66 -8.61 11.46
N TYR A 416 11.40 -9.03 11.68
CA TYR A 416 10.63 -8.64 12.86
C TYR A 416 11.41 -8.88 14.15
N LEU A 417 11.91 -10.10 14.32
CA LEU A 417 12.56 -10.53 15.55
C LEU A 417 13.96 -9.94 15.70
N PHE A 418 14.66 -9.69 14.60
CA PHE A 418 15.92 -8.95 14.59
C PHE A 418 15.72 -7.50 15.06
N SER A 419 14.60 -6.87 14.67
CA SER A 419 14.29 -5.48 15.02
C SER A 419 13.83 -5.26 16.47
N LEU A 420 13.56 -6.32 17.25
CA LEU A 420 13.04 -6.21 18.62
C LEU A 420 14.04 -5.64 19.66
N GLY A 421 15.34 -5.53 19.32
CA GLY A 421 16.34 -4.79 20.11
C GLY A 421 16.47 -5.21 21.59
N GLU A 422 17.02 -4.35 22.45
CA GLU A 422 17.19 -4.59 23.90
C GLU A 422 15.95 -4.16 24.72
N ALA A 423 14.75 -4.62 24.31
CA ALA A 423 13.52 -4.25 24.99
C ALA A 423 13.29 -5.08 26.27
N SER A 424 13.27 -4.41 27.43
CA SER A 424 13.22 -5.06 28.76
C SER A 424 11.83 -5.54 29.21
N ASN A 425 10.75 -5.26 28.47
CA ASN A 425 9.37 -5.47 28.93
C ASN A 425 8.55 -6.49 28.09
N LEU A 426 9.22 -7.37 27.34
CA LEU A 426 8.57 -8.35 26.44
C LEU A 426 8.38 -9.75 27.05
N LYS A 427 8.36 -9.87 28.38
CA LYS A 427 8.21 -11.16 29.08
C LYS A 427 6.88 -11.85 28.77
N ASN A 428 5.80 -11.07 28.68
CA ASN A 428 4.46 -11.60 28.37
C ASN A 428 4.44 -12.22 26.98
N TRP A 429 5.05 -11.55 26.00
CA TRP A 429 5.22 -12.07 24.65
C TRP A 429 6.03 -13.35 24.62
N ARG A 430 7.16 -13.38 25.34
CA ARG A 430 8.00 -14.58 25.44
C ARG A 430 7.21 -15.78 25.92
N ARG A 431 6.43 -15.61 26.99
CA ARG A 431 5.56 -16.66 27.55
C ARG A 431 4.45 -17.06 26.56
N LEU A 432 3.86 -16.11 25.86
CA LEU A 432 2.81 -16.38 24.87
C LEU A 432 3.35 -17.22 23.71
N PHE A 433 4.52 -16.87 23.16
CA PHE A 433 5.19 -17.65 22.11
C PHE A 433 5.56 -19.06 22.60
N ALA A 434 6.05 -19.21 23.83
CA ALA A 434 6.32 -20.52 24.43
C ALA A 434 5.05 -21.38 24.51
N GLN A 435 3.95 -20.82 25.03
CA GLN A 435 2.67 -21.52 25.15
C GLN A 435 2.11 -21.93 23.79
N LYS A 436 2.17 -21.04 22.81
CA LYS A 436 1.70 -21.31 21.44
C LYS A 436 2.53 -22.37 20.75
N PHE A 437 3.84 -22.34 20.95
CA PHE A 437 4.76 -23.35 20.44
C PHE A 437 4.45 -24.75 21.00
N VAL A 438 4.32 -24.85 22.33
CA VAL A 438 4.00 -26.11 23.02
C VAL A 438 2.62 -26.63 22.60
N LEU A 439 1.62 -25.75 22.51
CA LEU A 439 0.28 -26.12 22.05
C LEU A 439 0.34 -26.71 20.63
N PHE A 440 0.99 -26.01 19.70
CA PHE A 440 1.14 -26.47 18.32
C PHE A 440 1.83 -27.83 18.25
N ALA A 441 2.93 -28.00 18.97
CA ALA A 441 3.68 -29.25 18.99
C ALA A 441 2.83 -30.42 19.52
N LYS A 442 2.09 -30.22 20.63
CA LYS A 442 1.22 -31.24 21.23
C LYS A 442 0.03 -31.58 20.33
N ASP A 443 -0.65 -30.57 19.77
CA ASP A 443 -1.80 -30.77 18.88
C ASP A 443 -1.39 -31.54 17.62
N TYR A 444 -0.21 -31.26 17.08
CA TYR A 444 0.33 -31.98 15.93
C TYR A 444 0.62 -33.46 16.24
N VAL A 445 1.32 -33.73 17.34
CA VAL A 445 1.63 -35.10 17.77
C VAL A 445 0.36 -35.91 17.98
N ALA A 446 -0.68 -35.29 18.54
CA ALA A 446 -1.99 -35.91 18.72
C ALA A 446 -2.69 -36.19 17.37
N ALA A 447 -2.65 -35.25 16.42
CA ALA A 447 -3.27 -35.39 15.10
C ALA A 447 -2.61 -36.48 14.24
N GLN A 448 -1.30 -36.70 14.38
CA GLN A 448 -0.54 -37.71 13.65
C GLN A 448 -0.53 -39.08 14.34
N GLY A 449 -1.31 -39.29 15.40
CA GLY A 449 -1.42 -40.61 16.05
C GLY A 449 -0.12 -41.14 16.66
N GLY A 450 0.85 -40.27 16.94
CA GLY A 450 2.13 -40.65 17.58
C GLY A 450 3.11 -41.42 16.70
N PHE A 451 2.99 -41.38 15.36
CA PHE A 451 4.01 -41.97 14.48
C PHE A 451 5.35 -41.23 14.60
N ASP A 452 6.44 -41.99 14.69
CA ASP A 452 7.80 -41.49 14.50
C ASP A 452 7.91 -40.90 13.08
N TRP A 453 8.19 -39.61 13.03
CA TRP A 453 8.27 -38.80 11.85
C TRP A 453 9.15 -39.41 10.73
N ILE A 454 8.64 -39.44 9.49
CA ILE A 454 9.33 -39.97 8.30
C ILE A 454 10.04 -38.87 7.47
N GLY A 455 9.78 -37.58 7.72
CA GLY A 455 10.36 -36.50 6.92
C GLY A 455 11.80 -36.17 7.31
N GLY A 456 12.69 -37.15 7.15
CA GLY A 456 14.10 -36.87 6.97
C GLY A 456 14.30 -35.99 5.72
N VAL A 457 15.22 -35.04 5.82
CA VAL A 457 15.88 -34.31 4.71
C VAL A 457 15.01 -33.35 3.88
N GLY A 458 13.68 -33.42 3.93
CA GLY A 458 12.79 -32.44 3.29
C GLY A 458 12.84 -31.07 4.00
N ASN A 459 13.61 -30.13 3.46
CA ASN A 459 13.96 -28.85 4.08
C ASN A 459 12.99 -27.69 3.76
N HIS A 460 11.76 -27.95 3.31
CA HIS A 460 10.88 -26.85 2.93
C HIS A 460 10.43 -26.04 4.16
N LYS A 461 11.07 -24.88 4.36
CA LYS A 461 11.00 -24.07 5.57
C LYS A 461 9.58 -23.59 5.89
N ASP A 462 8.77 -23.31 4.86
CA ASP A 462 7.37 -22.92 5.02
C ASP A 462 6.50 -23.98 5.73
N ALA A 463 6.78 -25.27 5.54
CA ALA A 463 6.00 -26.34 6.17
C ALA A 463 6.19 -26.33 7.70
N PHE A 464 7.34 -25.83 8.16
CA PHE A 464 7.71 -25.69 9.57
C PHE A 464 7.69 -24.24 10.05
N LEU A 465 7.15 -23.31 9.26
CA LEU A 465 7.08 -21.89 9.60
C LEU A 465 6.47 -21.65 11.00
N PRO A 466 5.37 -22.31 11.41
CA PRO A 466 4.84 -22.15 12.76
C PRO A 466 5.85 -22.56 13.84
N LEU A 467 6.56 -23.67 13.65
CA LEU A 467 7.54 -24.16 14.62
C LEU A 467 8.76 -23.24 14.69
N TYR A 468 9.30 -22.90 13.53
CA TYR A 468 10.48 -22.05 13.45
C TYR A 468 10.20 -20.63 13.95
N ALA A 469 9.12 -19.99 13.50
CA ALA A 469 8.79 -18.62 13.88
C ALA A 469 8.53 -18.48 15.39
N ASN A 470 7.78 -19.42 15.98
CA ASN A 470 7.54 -19.39 17.44
C ASN A 470 8.82 -19.66 18.24
N LEU A 471 9.67 -20.61 17.81
CA LEU A 471 10.93 -20.90 18.50
C LEU A 471 11.95 -19.76 18.34
N LEU A 472 12.00 -19.12 17.16
CA LEU A 472 12.85 -17.96 16.90
C LEU A 472 12.38 -16.77 17.73
N ALA A 473 11.06 -16.55 17.82
CA ALA A 473 10.49 -15.51 18.66
C ALA A 473 10.84 -15.75 20.14
N PHE A 474 10.70 -16.99 20.61
CA PHE A 474 11.09 -17.36 21.96
C PHE A 474 12.59 -17.11 22.22
N TYR A 475 13.45 -17.47 21.28
CA TYR A 475 14.89 -17.21 21.36
C TYR A 475 15.20 -15.70 21.41
N ALA A 476 14.69 -14.93 20.45
CA ALA A 476 14.91 -13.49 20.34
C ALA A 476 14.46 -12.77 21.62
N LEU A 477 13.23 -13.03 22.06
CA LEU A 477 12.65 -12.44 23.27
C LEU A 477 13.38 -12.88 24.55
N SER A 478 13.83 -14.14 24.63
CA SER A 478 14.67 -14.59 25.74
C SER A 478 15.99 -13.80 25.80
N ASN A 479 16.61 -13.54 24.65
CA ASN A 479 17.84 -12.76 24.56
C ASN A 479 17.60 -11.31 25.00
N CYS A 480 16.51 -10.67 24.57
CA CYS A 480 16.11 -9.33 25.01
C CYS A 480 15.92 -9.27 26.54
N VAL A 481 15.19 -10.22 27.10
CA VAL A 481 14.90 -10.28 28.54
C VAL A 481 16.18 -10.48 29.35
N PHE A 482 17.10 -11.33 28.90
CA PHE A 482 18.33 -11.61 29.63
C PHE A 482 19.38 -10.50 29.54
N ASN A 483 19.37 -9.70 28.46
CA ASN A 483 20.15 -8.47 28.35
C ASN A 483 19.56 -7.33 29.21
N GLY A 484 18.29 -7.44 29.63
CA GLY A 484 17.62 -6.51 30.53
C GLY A 484 17.99 -6.65 32.01
N LYS A 485 17.14 -6.13 32.90
CA LYS A 485 17.39 -6.14 34.36
C LYS A 485 17.45 -7.58 34.90
N PRO A 486 18.35 -7.89 35.85
CA PRO A 486 18.48 -9.21 36.46
C PRO A 486 17.31 -9.50 37.41
N GLU A 487 16.13 -9.75 36.86
CA GLU A 487 15.05 -10.39 37.58
C GLU A 487 15.17 -11.92 37.50
N ASP A 488 14.38 -12.62 38.31
CA ASP A 488 14.58 -14.02 38.73
C ASP A 488 14.68 -15.04 37.57
N ARG A 489 15.87 -15.14 36.95
CA ARG A 489 16.16 -15.94 35.75
C ARG A 489 15.88 -17.44 35.95
N LYS A 490 15.90 -17.91 37.19
CA LYS A 490 15.59 -19.31 37.55
C LYS A 490 14.12 -19.66 37.41
N SER A 491 13.21 -18.68 37.55
CA SER A 491 11.77 -18.90 37.36
C SER A 491 11.38 -19.25 35.91
N MET A 492 12.32 -19.10 34.98
CA MET A 492 12.12 -19.23 33.53
C MET A 492 12.58 -20.58 32.96
N LEU A 493 13.23 -21.43 33.78
CA LEU A 493 13.74 -22.75 33.40
C LEU A 493 12.63 -23.76 33.03
N PRO A 494 11.51 -23.85 33.78
CA PRO A 494 10.46 -24.83 33.48
C PRO A 494 9.82 -24.64 32.09
N GLU A 495 9.79 -23.41 31.58
CA GLU A 495 9.27 -23.15 30.22
C GLU A 495 10.18 -23.77 29.15
N VAL A 496 11.50 -23.77 29.36
CA VAL A 496 12.47 -24.37 28.42
C VAL A 496 12.41 -25.89 28.47
N GLU A 497 12.23 -26.46 29.66
CA GLU A 497 12.00 -27.90 29.85
C GLU A 497 10.75 -28.36 29.10
N GLU A 498 9.62 -27.68 29.32
CA GLU A 498 8.37 -28.02 28.66
C GLU A 498 8.48 -27.91 27.12
N ILE A 499 9.18 -26.88 26.63
CA ILE A 499 9.47 -26.74 25.21
C ILE A 499 10.30 -27.94 24.71
N GLY A 500 11.40 -28.26 25.38
CA GLY A 500 12.29 -29.35 25.00
C GLY A 500 11.61 -30.72 24.95
N GLU A 501 10.69 -30.99 25.87
CA GLU A 501 9.86 -32.20 25.87
C GLU A 501 8.85 -32.20 24.73
N ALA A 502 8.15 -31.08 24.51
CA ALA A 502 7.09 -30.99 23.51
C ALA A 502 7.60 -31.19 22.08
N ILE A 503 8.85 -30.82 21.78
CA ILE A 503 9.38 -30.81 20.41
C ILE A 503 10.29 -31.96 20.03
N GLN A 504 10.48 -32.96 20.91
CA GLN A 504 11.28 -34.15 20.60
C GLN A 504 11.00 -34.74 19.20
N PRO A 505 9.74 -34.84 18.73
CA PRO A 505 9.45 -35.40 17.40
C PRO A 505 9.98 -34.59 16.22
N PHE A 506 10.33 -33.31 16.43
CA PHE A 506 10.77 -32.39 15.38
C PHE A 506 12.29 -32.16 15.36
N LEU A 507 13.05 -32.72 16.30
CA LEU A 507 14.50 -32.51 16.43
C LEU A 507 15.32 -33.14 15.31
N THR A 508 14.71 -34.01 14.50
CA THR A 508 15.33 -34.51 13.27
C THR A 508 15.46 -33.42 12.19
N ASN A 509 14.73 -32.31 12.32
CA ASN A 509 14.88 -31.14 11.45
C ASN A 509 16.08 -30.29 11.92
N PRO A 510 17.10 -30.09 11.07
CA PRO A 510 18.32 -29.39 11.44
C PRO A 510 18.11 -27.90 11.78
N LEU A 511 17.10 -27.24 11.19
CA LEU A 511 16.81 -25.83 11.51
C LEU A 511 16.22 -25.71 12.93
N ILE A 512 15.33 -26.63 13.30
CA ILE A 512 14.67 -26.63 14.61
C ILE A 512 15.67 -27.04 15.71
N SER A 513 16.46 -28.10 15.47
CA SER A 513 17.44 -28.58 16.46
C SER A 513 18.55 -27.57 16.72
N ASN A 514 19.12 -26.94 15.68
CA ASN A 514 20.13 -25.90 15.86
C ASN A 514 19.57 -24.65 16.55
N LEU A 515 18.32 -24.28 16.30
CA LEU A 515 17.69 -23.14 16.98
C LEU A 515 17.38 -23.45 18.45
N LEU A 516 16.94 -24.67 18.79
CA LEU A 516 16.79 -25.10 20.18
C LEU A 516 18.14 -25.08 20.90
N LEU A 517 19.21 -25.54 20.25
CA LEU A 517 20.56 -25.48 20.80
C LEU A 517 20.97 -24.05 21.17
N LEU A 518 20.61 -23.05 20.36
CA LEU A 518 20.86 -21.65 20.69
C LEU A 518 20.08 -21.19 21.92
N VAL A 519 18.81 -21.61 22.06
CA VAL A 519 18.02 -21.35 23.27
C VAL A 519 18.69 -21.97 24.49
N VAL A 520 19.10 -23.23 24.44
CA VAL A 520 19.77 -23.91 25.56
C VAL A 520 21.08 -23.22 25.92
N LYS A 521 21.91 -22.90 24.93
CA LYS A 521 23.17 -22.16 25.13
C LYS A 521 22.93 -20.79 25.79
N LEU A 522 21.89 -20.08 25.37
CA LEU A 522 21.52 -18.78 25.94
C LEU A 522 21.16 -18.90 27.43
N TYR A 523 20.37 -19.90 27.82
CA TYR A 523 19.97 -20.11 29.22
C TYR A 523 21.14 -20.61 30.08
N ASN A 524 21.95 -21.55 29.58
CA ASN A 524 23.13 -22.05 30.28
C ASN A 524 24.14 -20.94 30.58
N LYS A 525 24.36 -20.02 29.63
CA LYS A 525 25.24 -18.85 29.83
C LYS A 525 24.73 -17.91 30.93
N MET A 526 23.41 -17.81 31.11
CA MET A 526 22.78 -16.80 31.97
C MET A 526 22.45 -17.26 33.39
N ILE A 527 22.44 -18.57 33.66
CA ILE A 527 22.08 -19.18 34.97
C ILE A 527 23.29 -19.47 35.88
N SER A 528 24.51 -19.12 35.43
CA SER A 528 25.80 -19.44 36.08
C SER A 528 26.17 -20.93 36.03
N GLU A 529 27.47 -21.18 35.88
CA GLU A 529 28.14 -22.49 35.81
C GLU A 529 27.78 -23.38 37.02
N GLY A 530 26.69 -24.12 36.92
CA GLY A 530 26.21 -24.96 38.01
C GLY A 530 24.96 -25.74 37.62
N SER A 531 25.18 -26.92 37.06
CA SER A 531 24.21 -28.02 36.93
C SER A 531 22.90 -27.73 36.18
N CYS A 532 22.99 -27.38 34.90
CA CYS A 532 21.89 -27.64 33.98
C CYS A 532 22.34 -28.66 32.94
N ASP A 533 22.37 -29.94 33.36
CA ASP A 533 22.44 -31.13 32.47
C ASP A 533 21.13 -31.30 31.69
N LEU A 534 20.49 -30.18 31.35
CA LEU A 534 19.09 -30.14 30.96
C LEU A 534 18.87 -30.83 29.62
N ILE A 535 19.87 -30.80 28.74
CA ILE A 535 19.82 -31.31 27.37
C ILE A 535 21.22 -31.80 26.95
N GLU A 536 22.00 -32.46 27.83
CA GLU A 536 23.21 -33.19 27.36
C GLU A 536 22.86 -34.51 26.65
N LYS A 537 21.61 -34.99 26.80
CA LYS A 537 21.19 -36.30 26.26
C LYS A 537 20.63 -36.30 24.83
N THR A 538 20.40 -35.14 24.22
CA THR A 538 19.59 -35.05 22.98
C THR A 538 20.31 -34.42 21.79
N THR A 539 21.54 -33.95 21.93
CA THR A 539 22.30 -33.35 20.82
C THR A 539 23.62 -34.05 20.60
N ASP A 540 23.53 -35.08 19.76
CA ASP A 540 24.67 -35.75 19.12
C ASP A 540 25.42 -34.79 18.19
N GLU A 541 26.64 -35.19 17.80
CA GLU A 541 27.75 -34.54 17.07
C GLU A 541 27.45 -33.74 15.76
N SER A 542 26.20 -33.35 15.50
CA SER A 542 25.72 -32.70 14.27
C SER A 542 25.40 -31.20 14.40
N ALA A 543 25.66 -30.58 15.57
CA ALA A 543 25.43 -29.16 15.78
C ALA A 543 26.25 -28.32 14.78
N TRP A 544 25.58 -27.45 14.02
CA TRP A 544 26.27 -26.52 13.13
C TRP A 544 26.82 -25.35 13.95
N ASP A 545 28.12 -25.36 14.19
CA ASP A 545 28.83 -24.33 14.96
C ASP A 545 28.68 -22.90 14.39
N ALA A 546 28.39 -22.79 13.09
CA ALA A 546 28.18 -21.51 12.40
C ALA A 546 26.69 -21.19 12.15
N PHE A 547 25.74 -21.89 12.79
CA PHE A 547 24.32 -21.65 12.59
C PHE A 547 23.92 -20.23 13.04
N ASP A 548 23.35 -19.47 12.12
CA ASP A 548 22.78 -18.15 12.39
C ASP A 548 21.24 -18.24 12.41
N PRO A 549 20.56 -17.84 13.49
CA PRO A 549 19.11 -17.82 13.55
C PRO A 549 18.48 -16.78 12.60
N TYR A 550 19.26 -15.86 12.03
CA TYR A 550 18.82 -14.84 11.08
C TYR A 550 19.44 -15.01 9.69
N PHE A 551 19.67 -16.26 9.27
CA PHE A 551 20.42 -16.59 8.05
C PHE A 551 19.84 -16.05 6.74
N LEU A 552 18.57 -15.61 6.67
CA LEU A 552 18.01 -14.98 5.46
C LEU A 552 18.36 -13.49 5.36
N LEU A 553 18.89 -12.90 6.44
CA LEU A 553 19.38 -11.52 6.46
C LEU A 553 20.86 -11.39 6.09
N ARG A 554 21.55 -12.51 5.83
CA ARG A 554 22.98 -12.58 5.54
C ARG A 554 23.23 -13.15 4.16
#